data_AF-A0A7X2PQA5-F1
#
_entry.id   AF-A0A7X2PQA5-F1
#
_cell.length_a   1.000
_cell.length_b   1.000
_cell.length_c   1.000
_cell.angle_alpha   90.00
_cell.angle_beta   90.00
_cell.angle_gamma   90.00
#
_symmetry.space_group_name_H-M   'P 1'
#
loop_
_entity.id
_entity.type
_entity.pdbx_description
1 polymer ?
#
loop_
_entity_poly.entity_id
_entity_poly.type
_entity_poly.pdbx_seq_one_letter_code
_entity_poly.pdbx_strand_id
1 'polypeptide(L)' 'MKCIHCEGRMKKDAAPFHIDRRGYHLSLDAVPAWVCGQCGEPYFEEREVRTIQRLLSQLDKQTAGLASVA' A
#
# COMPACT_ATOMS: atom_id res chain seq x y z
N MET A 1 -12.50 -3.36 -15.46
CA MET A 1 -12.62 -2.21 -14.53
C MET A 1 -12.08 -0.96 -15.22
N LYS A 2 -12.70 0.21 -15.01
CA LYS A 2 -12.20 1.52 -15.47
C LYS A 2 -11.53 2.25 -14.31
N CYS A 3 -10.53 3.06 -14.61
CA CYS A 3 -9.92 3.98 -13.66
C CYS A 3 -10.92 5.10 -13.31
N ILE A 4 -11.15 5.36 -12.02
CA ILE A 4 -12.03 6.45 -11.57
C ILE A 4 -11.42 7.83 -11.83
N HIS A 5 -10.09 7.91 -11.97
CA HIS A 5 -9.37 9.16 -12.19
C HIS A 5 -9.35 9.59 -13.66
N CYS A 6 -9.10 8.67 -14.59
CA CYS A 6 -8.92 9.00 -16.01
C CYS A 6 -9.77 8.17 -16.99
N GLU A 7 -10.68 7.32 -16.49
CA GLU A 7 -11.51 6.39 -17.27
C GLU A 7 -10.75 5.32 -18.08
N GLY A 8 -9.43 5.26 -17.98
CA GLY A 8 -8.58 4.30 -18.67
C GLY A 8 -8.85 2.84 -18.27
N ARG A 9 -8.48 1.91 -19.15
CA ARG A 9 -8.62 0.47 -18.91
C ARG A 9 -7.64 0.00 -17.84
N MET A 10 -8.15 -0.69 -16.83
CA MET A 10 -7.35 -1.31 -15.77
C MET A 10 -6.90 -2.72 -16.19
N LYS A 11 -5.68 -3.12 -15.77
CA LYS A 11 -5.15 -4.48 -15.90
C LYS A 11 -4.68 -5.02 -14.55
N LYS A 12 -4.69 -6.34 -14.37
CA LYS A 12 -4.04 -6.99 -13.22
C LYS A 12 -2.53 -6.88 -13.37
N ASP A 13 -1.87 -6.38 -12.35
CA ASP A 13 -0.42 -6.17 -12.31
C ASP A 13 0.04 -6.07 -10.83
N ALA A 14 1.25 -5.56 -10.59
CA ALA A 14 1.70 -5.14 -9.27
C ALA A 14 2.09 -3.65 -9.26
N ALA A 15 1.98 -3.02 -8.10
CA ALA A 15 2.38 -1.63 -7.89
C ALA A 15 3.09 -1.44 -6.54
N PRO A 16 3.98 -0.45 -6.43
CA PRO A 16 4.64 -0.15 -5.18
C PRO A 16 3.66 0.47 -4.17
N PHE A 17 3.84 0.15 -2.90
CA PHE A 17 3.17 0.80 -1.78
C PHE A 17 4.23 1.40 -0.85
N HIS A 18 4.15 2.70 -0.60
CA HIS A 18 5.05 3.42 0.29
C HIS A 18 4.26 4.20 1.33
N ILE A 19 4.75 4.21 2.57
CA ILE A 19 4.19 5.04 3.62
C ILE A 19 5.27 5.42 4.64
N ASP A 20 5.24 6.69 5.04
CA ASP A 20 6.05 7.24 6.11
C ASP A 20 5.12 7.55 7.28
N ARG A 21 5.30 6.87 8.41
CA ARG A 21 4.50 7.13 9.61
C ARG A 21 5.18 6.64 10.88
N ARG A 22 4.85 7.29 12.00
CA ARG A 22 5.21 6.84 13.36
C ARG A 22 6.67 6.44 13.53
N GLY A 23 7.59 7.14 12.86
CA GLY A 23 9.03 6.91 12.99
C GLY A 23 9.58 5.74 12.15
N TYR A 24 8.82 5.21 11.19
CA TYR A 24 9.33 4.25 10.21
C TYR A 24 8.92 4.62 8.78
N HIS A 25 9.69 4.09 7.84
CA HIS A 25 9.44 4.10 6.40
C HIS A 25 9.15 2.67 5.97
N LEU A 26 7.98 2.42 5.38
CA LEU A 26 7.66 1.12 4.78
C LEU A 26 7.57 1.26 3.28
N SER A 27 8.33 0.43 2.56
CA SER A 27 8.25 0.27 1.12
C SER A 27 7.99 -1.19 0.77
N LEU A 28 6.94 -1.44 0.00
CA LEU A 28 6.62 -2.73 -0.60
C LEU A 28 6.71 -2.56 -2.11
N ASP A 29 7.63 -3.27 -2.77
CA ASP A 29 7.94 -3.00 -4.18
C ASP A 29 6.86 -3.47 -5.16
N ALA A 30 6.21 -4.59 -4.84
CA ALA A 30 5.28 -5.26 -5.75
C ALA A 30 4.06 -5.82 -5.01
N VAL A 31 3.10 -4.96 -4.71
CA VAL A 31 1.80 -5.37 -4.15
C VAL A 31 0.82 -5.64 -5.30
N PRO A 32 0.13 -6.79 -5.32
CA PRO A 32 -0.90 -7.07 -6.33
C PRO A 32 -1.98 -6.00 -6.40
N ALA A 33 -2.27 -5.51 -7.60
CA ALA A 33 -3.23 -4.44 -7.81
C ALA A 33 -3.88 -4.53 -9.19
N TRP A 34 -4.95 -3.74 -9.37
CA TRP A 34 -5.32 -3.26 -10.69
C TRP A 34 -4.50 -2.01 -11.01
N VAL A 35 -3.79 -1.97 -12.12
CA VAL A 35 -3.04 -0.78 -12.55
C VAL A 35 -3.67 -0.21 -13.81
N CYS A 36 -3.92 1.10 -13.82
CA CYS A 36 -4.41 1.79 -15.00
C CYS A 36 -3.33 1.80 -16.09
N GLY A 37 -3.66 1.31 -17.30
CA GLY A 37 -2.73 1.32 -18.42
C GLY A 37 -2.44 2.72 -19.00
N GLN A 38 -3.17 3.75 -18.57
CA GLN A 38 -3.02 5.12 -19.07
C GLN A 38 -2.31 6.04 -18.07
N CYS A 39 -2.78 6.12 -16.82
CA CYS A 39 -2.20 7.02 -15.81
C CYS A 39 -1.34 6.31 -14.75
N GLY A 40 -1.29 4.98 -14.75
CA GLY A 40 -0.52 4.20 -13.77
C GLY A 40 -1.17 4.05 -12.39
N GLU A 41 -2.37 4.59 -12.19
CA GLU A 41 -3.06 4.55 -10.88
C GLU A 41 -3.28 3.10 -10.40
N PRO A 42 -2.84 2.75 -9.17
CA PRO A 42 -3.02 1.43 -8.60
C PRO A 42 -4.27 1.34 -7.71
N TYR A 43 -5.11 0.32 -7.91
CA TYR A 43 -6.18 -0.08 -6.97
C TYR A 43 -5.86 -1.43 -6.34
N PHE A 44 -5.54 -1.39 -5.05
CA PHE A 44 -5.36 -2.57 -4.23
C PHE A 44 -6.71 -3.17 -3.86
N GLU A 45 -6.83 -4.49 -3.94
CA GLU A 45 -8.07 -5.17 -3.56
C GLU A 45 -8.15 -5.36 -2.04
N GLU A 46 -9.33 -5.72 -1.57
CA GLU A 46 -9.63 -5.88 -0.15
C GLU A 46 -8.61 -6.76 0.59
N ARG A 47 -8.16 -7.85 -0.06
CA ARG A 47 -7.19 -8.78 0.52
C ARG A 47 -5.84 -8.10 0.79
N GLU A 48 -5.33 -7.35 -0.17
CA GLU A 48 -4.06 -6.62 -0.07
C GLU A 48 -4.19 -5.49 0.94
N VAL A 49 -5.28 -4.71 0.90
CA VAL A 49 -5.55 -3.64 1.87
C VAL A 49 -5.62 -4.17 3.30
N ARG A 50 -6.36 -5.26 3.56
CA ARG A 50 -6.42 -5.89 4.89
C ARG A 50 -5.06 -6.38 5.37
N THR A 51 -4.23 -6.88 4.47
CA THR A 51 -2.90 -7.38 4.83
C THR A 51 -1.94 -6.24 5.15
N ILE A 52 -1.93 -5.18 4.34
CA ILE A 52 -1.17 -3.96 4.59
C ILE A 52 -1.59 -3.34 5.94
N GLN A 53 -2.89 -3.20 6.21
CA GLN A 53 -3.38 -2.62 7.46
C GLN A 53 -2.95 -3.43 8.70
N ARG A 54 -2.95 -4.77 8.62
CA ARG A 54 -2.44 -5.64 9.71
C ARG A 54 -0.95 -5.45 9.93
N LEU A 55 -0.17 -5.41 8.85
CA LEU A 55 1.28 -5.16 8.91
C LEU A 55 1.57 -3.81 9.58
N LEU A 56 0.91 -2.73 9.13
CA LEU A 56 1.07 -1.40 9.71
C LEU A 56 0.70 -1.37 11.19
N SER A 57 -0.36 -2.07 11.59
CA SER A 57 -0.78 -2.15 13.00
C SER A 57 0.27 -2.84 13.90
N GLN A 58 1.01 -3.80 13.35
CA GLN A 58 2.08 -4.49 14.07
C GLN A 58 3.33 -3.62 14.17
N LEU A 59 3.74 -3.00 13.06
CA LEU A 59 4.87 -2.07 13.01
C LEU A 59 4.63 -0.89 13.96
N ASP A 60 3.46 -0.28 13.91
CA ASP A 60 3.07 0.82 14.79
C ASP A 60 3.26 0.46 16.28
N LYS A 61 2.87 -0.76 16.70
CA LYS A 61 3.02 -1.23 18.09
C LYS A 61 4.49 -1.45 18.45
N GLN A 62 5.26 -2.07 17.55
CA GLN A 62 6.66 -2.37 17.78
C GLN A 62 7.51 -1.09 17.82
N THR A 63 7.29 -0.17 16.90
CA THR A 63 8.00 1.11 16.86
C THR A 63 7.68 1.97 18.08
N ALA A 64 6.43 1.99 18.56
CA ALA A 64 6.09 2.64 19.82
C ALA A 64 6.84 2.02 21.02
N GLY A 65 6.98 0.70 21.04
CA GLY A 65 7.80 0.00 22.05
C GLY A 65 9.28 0.39 22.00
N LEU A 66 9.86 0.51 20.81
CA LEU A 66 11.25 0.98 20.64
C LEU A 66 11.44 2.42 21.10
N ALA A 67 10.47 3.30 20.82
CA ALA A 67 10.53 4.70 21.25
C ALA A 67 10.37 4.88 22.78
N SER A 68 9.77 3.91 23.47
CA SER A 68 9.56 3.97 24.93
C SER A 68 10.78 3.61 25.77
N VAL A 69 11.87 3.14 25.15
CA VAL A 69 13.13 2.77 25.81
C VAL A 69 14.19 3.89 25.66
N ALA A 70 13.79 5.09 25.23
CA ALA A 70 14.64 6.28 25.12
C ALA A 70 14.37 7.29 26.24
#